data_AF-A0A429EXS2-F1
#
_entry.id   AF-A0A429EXS2-F1
#
_cell.length_a   1.000
_cell.length_b   1.000
_cell.length_c   1.000
_cell.angle_alpha   90.00
_cell.angle_beta   90.00
_cell.angle_gamma   90.00
#
_symmetry.space_group_name_H-M   'P 1'
#
loop_
_entity.id
_entity.type
_entity.pdbx_description
1 polymer ?
#
loop_
_entity_poly.entity_id
_entity_poly.type
_entity_poly.pdbx_seq_one_letter_code
_entity_poly.pdbx_strand_id
1 'polypeptide(L)'
;MTIGQWSDSIPGNGTFFVGIDIAPGRYLCTDAKGGWWVRYPGPGGGEPVASWPLPEGGVEIEIAATDVAFETHTGADWKRVGGTAPAGAGEAPEPRPVADPALRAELDAVAARGVLPGWLVPASMLMLGLIGSTLLGPFWLLGLGMLAVMITFGSRSLAPDIRRVRELERNRDRYRTLDDFDAEGRAMLARAQAALDAVRDSRVNREGLLDSADNAVMLPRQEWEIAQVLARQSKLRADHAAMAGAAAFPEVEAALRPLREKLELSVESVDRRIEALERYAERVRAADEALEAHRRLEEIAAKAHEYDELVADTVRDDLAIPAIDRLTEQSEALIGTLRERLTAAAEAADQLPPAS
;
A
#
# COMPACT_ATOMS: atom_id res chain seq x y z
N MET A 1 14.59 9.66 -3.36
CA MET A 1 13.89 8.43 -3.81
C MET A 1 14.16 7.39 -2.75
N THR A 2 13.13 7.01 -2.00
CA THR A 2 13.22 6.16 -0.82
C THR A 2 13.56 4.74 -1.26
N ILE A 3 14.75 4.27 -0.88
CA ILE A 3 15.24 2.92 -1.20
C ILE A 3 14.40 1.95 -0.38
N GLY A 4 13.64 1.05 -1.03
CA GLY A 4 12.99 -0.09 -0.36
C GLY A 4 11.48 0.03 -0.09
N GLN A 5 10.84 1.18 -0.33
CA GLN A 5 9.38 1.26 -0.34
C GLN A 5 8.83 0.87 -1.72
N TRP A 6 7.99 -0.15 -1.77
CA TRP A 6 7.09 -0.32 -2.90
C TRP A 6 6.22 0.94 -3.01
N SER A 7 6.06 1.49 -4.21
CA SER A 7 5.14 2.59 -4.41
C SER A 7 3.71 2.05 -4.25
N ASP A 8 2.91 2.69 -3.40
CA ASP A 8 1.46 2.44 -3.31
C ASP A 8 0.71 2.83 -4.60
N SER A 9 1.43 3.39 -5.57
CA SER A 9 0.96 3.63 -6.93
C SER A 9 1.79 2.87 -7.97
N ILE A 10 1.13 2.23 -8.92
CA ILE A 10 1.75 1.63 -10.11
C ILE A 10 1.50 2.58 -11.27
N PRO A 11 2.53 3.08 -11.97
CA PRO A 11 2.34 3.88 -13.16
C PRO A 11 1.45 3.16 -14.17
N GLY A 12 0.58 3.91 -14.86
CA GLY A 12 -0.37 3.34 -15.82
C GLY A 12 0.29 2.63 -17.01
N ASN A 13 1.59 2.82 -17.25
CA ASN A 13 2.29 2.23 -18.39
C ASN A 13 3.60 1.55 -17.97
N GLY A 14 3.78 0.28 -18.34
CA GLY A 14 5.03 -0.47 -18.22
C GLY A 14 4.86 -1.89 -17.68
N THR A 15 5.97 -2.62 -17.57
CA THR A 15 6.06 -3.91 -16.89
C THR A 15 6.66 -3.75 -15.48
N PHE A 16 6.00 -4.34 -14.49
CA PHE A 16 6.34 -4.27 -13.07
C PHE A 16 6.42 -5.68 -12.48
N PHE A 17 7.53 -6.01 -11.82
CA PHE A 17 7.71 -7.30 -11.17
C PHE A 17 7.14 -7.28 -9.75
N VAL A 18 6.33 -8.29 -9.42
CA VAL A 18 5.68 -8.37 -8.10
C VAL A 18 6.70 -8.77 -7.05
N GLY A 19 6.69 -8.06 -5.91
CA GLY A 19 7.72 -8.19 -4.86
C GLY A 19 9.00 -7.39 -5.13
N ILE A 20 9.20 -6.90 -6.37
CA ILE A 20 10.35 -6.05 -6.74
C ILE A 20 9.87 -4.60 -6.94
N ASP A 21 9.03 -4.40 -7.95
CA ASP A 21 8.52 -3.10 -8.37
C ASP A 21 7.23 -2.73 -7.65
N ILE A 22 6.39 -3.71 -7.35
CA ILE A 22 5.06 -3.49 -6.79
C ILE A 22 4.73 -4.50 -5.70
N ALA A 23 3.93 -4.07 -4.72
CA ALA A 23 3.41 -4.95 -3.68
C ALA A 23 2.32 -5.85 -4.25
N PRO A 24 2.15 -7.10 -3.79
CA PRO A 24 0.89 -7.81 -3.99
C PRO A 24 -0.26 -7.10 -3.25
N GLY A 25 -1.45 -7.18 -3.80
CA GLY A 25 -2.64 -6.55 -3.23
C GLY A 25 -3.69 -6.16 -4.26
N ARG A 26 -4.72 -5.46 -3.78
CA ARG A 26 -5.80 -4.91 -4.60
C ARG A 26 -5.44 -3.51 -5.06
N TYR A 27 -5.60 -3.24 -6.34
CA TYR A 27 -5.26 -1.97 -6.98
C TYR A 27 -6.45 -1.45 -7.79
N LEU A 28 -6.70 -0.14 -7.68
CA LEU A 28 -7.74 0.57 -8.42
C LEU A 28 -7.10 1.54 -9.40
N CYS A 29 -7.39 1.38 -10.68
CA CYS A 29 -7.17 2.40 -11.70
C CYS A 29 -8.47 3.18 -11.88
N THR A 30 -8.45 4.50 -11.67
CA THR A 30 -9.67 5.33 -11.74
C THR A 30 -10.12 5.64 -13.17
N ASP A 31 -9.19 5.57 -14.13
CA ASP A 31 -9.47 5.77 -15.55
C ASP A 31 -8.64 4.80 -16.40
N ALA A 32 -9.28 3.68 -16.75
CA ALA A 32 -8.68 2.61 -17.53
C ALA A 32 -9.13 2.62 -19.00
N LYS A 33 -9.89 3.64 -19.44
CA LYS A 33 -10.61 3.62 -20.72
C LYS A 33 -9.69 3.26 -21.90
N GLY A 34 -10.04 2.19 -22.62
CA GLY A 34 -9.33 1.76 -23.83
C GLY A 34 -7.93 1.17 -23.59
N GLY A 35 -7.53 1.06 -22.32
CA GLY A 35 -6.28 0.45 -21.89
C GLY A 35 -6.36 -1.07 -21.76
N TRP A 36 -5.27 -1.67 -21.29
CA TRP A 36 -5.16 -3.08 -20.96
C TRP A 36 -4.25 -3.34 -19.77
N TRP A 37 -4.35 -4.55 -19.23
CA TRP A 37 -3.37 -5.09 -18.31
C TRP A 37 -3.18 -6.59 -18.54
N VAL A 38 -2.02 -7.10 -18.14
CA VAL A 38 -1.65 -8.51 -18.14
C VAL A 38 -0.98 -8.84 -16.80
N ARG A 39 -1.42 -9.93 -16.17
CA ARG A 39 -0.79 -10.56 -15.01
C ARG A 39 -0.16 -11.87 -15.46
N TYR A 40 1.03 -12.14 -14.96
CA TYR A 40 1.75 -13.38 -15.22
C TYR A 40 1.76 -14.23 -13.94
N PRO A 41 0.77 -15.14 -13.77
CA PRO A 41 0.63 -15.90 -12.54
C PRO A 41 1.66 -17.04 -12.43
N GLY A 42 2.09 -17.33 -11.21
CA GLY A 42 2.84 -18.54 -10.87
C GLY A 42 4.31 -18.56 -11.30
N PRO A 43 5.11 -19.47 -10.70
CA PRO A 43 6.52 -19.62 -11.02
C PRO A 43 6.73 -19.97 -12.51
N GLY A 44 7.55 -19.18 -13.21
CA GLY A 44 7.85 -19.39 -14.63
C GLY A 44 6.89 -18.70 -15.62
N GLY A 45 5.88 -17.95 -15.14
CA GLY A 45 4.93 -17.24 -16.00
C GLY A 45 3.90 -18.18 -16.62
N GLY A 46 3.03 -18.74 -15.78
CA GLY A 46 1.86 -19.51 -16.20
C GLY A 46 0.94 -18.72 -17.14
N GLU A 47 -0.20 -19.31 -17.53
CA GLU A 47 -1.08 -18.72 -18.55
C GLU A 47 -1.43 -17.26 -18.20
N PRO A 48 -1.02 -16.27 -19.01
CA PRO A 48 -1.19 -14.88 -18.66
C PRO A 48 -2.67 -14.53 -18.53
N VAL A 49 -3.03 -13.89 -17.43
CA VAL A 49 -4.38 -13.37 -17.23
C VAL A 49 -4.38 -11.93 -17.72
N ALA A 50 -5.17 -11.65 -18.75
CA ALA A 50 -5.21 -10.32 -19.36
C ALA A 50 -6.64 -9.80 -19.48
N SER A 51 -6.77 -8.47 -19.50
CA SER A 51 -8.05 -7.82 -19.81
C SER A 51 -7.83 -6.68 -20.79
N TRP A 52 -8.53 -6.78 -21.93
CA TRP A 52 -8.61 -5.75 -22.96
C TRP A 52 -9.87 -5.94 -23.82
N PRO A 53 -10.55 -4.86 -24.27
CA PRO A 53 -10.37 -3.48 -23.85
C PRO A 53 -11.00 -3.23 -22.47
N LEU A 54 -10.37 -2.37 -21.68
CA LEU A 54 -10.91 -1.98 -20.38
C LEU A 54 -12.11 -1.02 -20.53
N PRO A 55 -13.15 -1.17 -19.70
CA PRO A 55 -14.37 -0.38 -19.78
C PRO A 55 -14.13 1.08 -19.36
N GLU A 56 -15.10 1.95 -19.64
CA GLU A 56 -15.11 3.30 -19.08
C GLU A 56 -15.34 3.25 -17.57
N GLY A 57 -14.54 4.00 -16.80
CA GLY A 57 -14.62 4.08 -15.34
C GLY A 57 -13.46 3.38 -14.63
N GLY A 58 -13.65 3.18 -13.32
CA GLY A 58 -12.63 2.58 -12.46
C GLY A 58 -12.55 1.06 -12.64
N VAL A 59 -11.34 0.53 -12.77
CA VAL A 59 -11.06 -0.91 -12.82
C VAL A 59 -10.27 -1.29 -11.58
N GLU A 60 -10.78 -2.26 -10.84
CA GLU A 60 -10.08 -2.86 -9.72
C GLU A 60 -9.50 -4.22 -10.13
N ILE A 61 -8.25 -4.47 -9.76
CA ILE A 61 -7.57 -5.75 -9.95
C ILE A 61 -6.99 -6.22 -8.63
N GLU A 62 -6.89 -7.53 -8.47
CA GLU A 62 -6.06 -8.14 -7.44
C GLU A 62 -4.78 -8.65 -8.11
N ILE A 63 -3.62 -8.32 -7.55
CA ILE A 63 -2.31 -8.84 -7.94
C ILE A 63 -1.89 -9.82 -6.84
N ALA A 64 -1.84 -11.10 -7.19
CA ALA A 64 -1.55 -12.17 -6.24
C ALA A 64 -0.07 -12.15 -5.81
N ALA A 65 0.23 -12.65 -4.61
CA ALA A 65 1.61 -12.80 -4.14
C ALA A 65 2.44 -13.73 -5.02
N THR A 66 1.79 -14.66 -5.72
CA THR A 66 2.40 -15.66 -6.62
C THR A 66 2.57 -15.14 -8.05
N ASP A 67 2.07 -13.95 -8.37
CA ASP A 67 2.31 -13.34 -9.68
C ASP A 67 3.80 -12.99 -9.80
N VAL A 68 4.35 -13.15 -11.00
CA VAL A 68 5.74 -12.80 -11.29
C VAL A 68 5.83 -11.36 -11.78
N ALA A 69 4.92 -10.97 -12.66
CA ALA A 69 4.89 -9.64 -13.24
C ALA A 69 3.46 -9.17 -13.53
N PHE A 70 3.34 -7.85 -13.59
CA PHE A 70 2.16 -7.11 -13.98
C PHE A 70 2.55 -6.11 -15.06
N GLU A 71 1.92 -6.21 -16.22
CA GLU A 71 2.10 -5.30 -17.33
C GLU A 71 0.81 -4.50 -17.51
N THR A 72 0.92 -3.20 -17.75
CA THR A 72 -0.25 -2.34 -17.90
C THR A 72 -0.02 -1.23 -18.92
N HIS A 73 -1.11 -0.85 -19.57
CA HIS A 73 -1.20 0.31 -20.43
C HIS A 73 -2.56 1.01 -20.22
N THR A 74 -2.59 1.97 -19.31
CA THR A 74 -3.76 2.75 -18.91
C THR A 74 -3.43 4.25 -18.87
N GLY A 75 -4.46 5.08 -19.01
CA GLY A 75 -4.32 6.55 -18.97
C GLY A 75 -4.04 7.10 -17.57
N ALA A 76 -4.40 6.35 -16.53
CA ALA A 76 -4.16 6.69 -15.14
C ALA A 76 -3.31 5.62 -14.41
N ASP A 77 -2.72 6.05 -13.30
CA ASP A 77 -1.97 5.18 -12.39
C ASP A 77 -2.91 4.32 -11.55
N TRP A 78 -2.44 3.12 -11.21
CA TRP A 78 -3.10 2.22 -10.27
C TRP A 78 -2.76 2.63 -8.85
N LYS A 79 -3.74 2.65 -7.94
CA LYS A 79 -3.52 2.92 -6.52
C LYS A 79 -3.88 1.70 -5.69
N ARG A 80 -3.02 1.33 -4.74
CA ARG A 80 -3.28 0.23 -3.81
C ARG A 80 -4.45 0.59 -2.91
N VAL A 81 -5.50 -0.22 -2.91
CA VAL A 81 -6.72 -0.05 -2.12
C VAL A 81 -6.87 -1.08 -0.99
N GLY A 82 -6.05 -2.14 -1.00
CA GLY A 82 -6.01 -3.12 0.07
C GLY A 82 -4.95 -4.20 -0.14
N GLY A 83 -4.77 -5.06 0.87
CA GLY A 83 -4.00 -6.31 0.72
C GLY A 83 -4.74 -7.34 -0.15
N THR A 84 -4.05 -8.41 -0.53
CA THR A 84 -4.65 -9.60 -1.14
C THR A 84 -5.66 -10.20 -0.17
N ALA A 85 -6.78 -10.72 -0.68
CA ALA A 85 -7.70 -11.46 0.17
C ALA A 85 -6.95 -12.65 0.81
N PRO A 86 -7.19 -12.99 2.09
CA PRO A 86 -6.62 -14.20 2.65
C PRO A 86 -7.08 -15.38 1.79
N ALA A 87 -6.12 -16.18 1.30
CA ALA A 87 -6.41 -17.42 0.60
C ALA A 87 -7.43 -18.22 1.42
N GLY A 88 -8.45 -18.77 0.75
CA GLY A 88 -9.56 -19.46 1.39
C GLY A 88 -9.09 -20.41 2.50
N ALA A 89 -9.84 -20.45 3.60
CA ALA A 89 -9.49 -21.16 4.83
C ALA A 89 -8.93 -22.57 4.57
N GLY A 90 -7.60 -22.72 4.65
CA GLY A 90 -6.92 -24.01 4.54
C GLY A 90 -5.58 -23.99 3.82
N GLU A 91 -5.32 -23.02 2.94
CA GLU A 91 -4.06 -22.96 2.17
C GLU A 91 -3.10 -21.93 2.80
N ALA A 92 -1.91 -22.37 3.21
CA ALA A 92 -0.89 -21.48 3.74
C ALA A 92 -0.52 -20.46 2.65
N PRO A 93 -0.45 -19.15 2.95
CA PRO A 93 -0.14 -18.15 1.95
C PRO A 93 1.21 -18.46 1.32
N GLU A 94 1.23 -18.67 -0.01
CA GLU A 94 2.48 -18.87 -0.73
C GLU A 94 3.31 -17.58 -0.64
N PRO A 95 4.62 -17.69 -0.34
CA PRO A 95 5.45 -16.51 -0.18
C PRO A 95 5.64 -15.78 -1.52
N ARG A 96 5.73 -14.45 -1.47
CA ARG A 96 6.05 -13.64 -2.65
C ARG A 96 7.53 -13.84 -3.07
N PRO A 97 7.86 -13.64 -4.35
CA PRO A 97 9.24 -13.50 -4.79
C PRO A 97 9.97 -12.39 -4.03
N VAL A 98 11.28 -12.58 -3.79
CA VAL A 98 12.11 -11.62 -3.06
C VAL A 98 13.29 -11.21 -3.93
N ALA A 99 13.56 -9.92 -4.01
CA ALA A 99 14.72 -9.38 -4.72
C ALA A 99 15.64 -8.60 -3.79
N ASP A 100 16.90 -8.49 -4.22
CA ASP A 100 17.87 -7.58 -3.61
C ASP A 100 17.33 -6.13 -3.63
N PRO A 101 17.22 -5.44 -2.48
CA PRO A 101 16.72 -4.07 -2.41
C PRO A 101 17.49 -3.08 -3.29
N ALA A 102 18.78 -3.33 -3.57
CA ALA A 102 19.59 -2.49 -4.46
C ALA A 102 19.30 -2.73 -5.95
N LEU A 103 18.76 -3.91 -6.31
CA LEU A 103 18.51 -4.31 -7.70
C LEU A 103 17.54 -3.36 -8.40
N ARG A 104 16.52 -2.87 -7.69
CA ARG A 104 15.52 -1.96 -8.26
C ARG A 104 16.15 -0.64 -8.72
N ALA A 105 16.95 0.01 -7.88
CA ALA A 105 17.62 1.26 -8.22
C ALA A 105 18.60 1.10 -9.40
N GLU A 106 19.25 -0.06 -9.50
CA GLU A 106 20.14 -0.38 -10.62
C GLU A 106 19.38 -0.64 -11.92
N LEU A 107 18.27 -1.39 -11.87
CA LEU A 107 17.40 -1.62 -13.02
C LEU A 107 16.77 -0.31 -13.53
N ASP A 108 16.38 0.59 -12.62
CA ASP A 108 15.89 1.92 -12.96
C ASP A 108 16.99 2.78 -13.62
N ALA A 109 18.23 2.72 -13.13
CA ALA A 109 19.36 3.42 -13.74
C ALA A 109 19.71 2.88 -15.13
N VAL A 110 19.62 1.56 -15.34
CA VAL A 110 19.83 0.92 -16.64
C VAL A 110 18.72 1.30 -17.62
N ALA A 111 17.46 1.29 -17.17
CA ALA A 111 16.33 1.74 -17.97
C ALA A 111 16.48 3.21 -18.38
N ALA A 112 16.90 4.08 -17.45
CA ALA A 112 17.13 5.51 -17.70
C ALA A 112 18.28 5.77 -18.70
N ARG A 113 19.36 4.99 -18.68
CA ARG A 113 20.47 5.11 -19.67
C ARG A 113 20.03 4.79 -21.10
N GLY A 114 18.97 3.99 -21.27
CA GLY A 114 18.44 3.64 -22.58
C GLY A 114 17.51 4.71 -23.20
N VAL A 115 17.03 5.67 -22.40
CA VAL A 115 16.16 6.73 -22.88
C VAL A 115 17.03 7.84 -23.46
N LEU A 116 17.21 7.86 -24.78
CA LEU A 116 17.74 9.05 -25.45
C LEU A 116 16.90 10.26 -25.01
N PRO A 117 17.52 11.38 -24.59
CA PRO A 117 16.82 12.60 -24.24
C PRO A 117 15.74 12.90 -25.29
N GLY A 118 14.48 13.06 -24.87
CA GLY A 118 13.33 13.14 -25.79
C GLY A 118 13.44 14.21 -26.87
N TRP A 119 14.37 15.17 -26.74
CA TRP A 119 14.68 16.19 -27.75
C TRP A 119 15.62 15.73 -28.89
N LEU A 120 16.40 14.66 -28.70
CA LEU A 120 17.39 14.18 -29.68
C LEU A 120 16.71 13.44 -30.83
N VAL A 121 15.58 12.78 -30.56
CA VAL A 121 14.77 12.11 -31.58
C VAL A 121 14.18 13.11 -32.59
N PRO A 122 13.46 14.19 -32.19
CA PRO A 122 12.99 15.18 -33.16
C PRO A 122 14.12 15.94 -33.83
N ALA A 123 15.24 16.23 -33.15
CA ALA A 123 16.38 16.92 -33.75
C ALA A 123 17.09 16.06 -34.82
N SER A 124 17.29 14.77 -34.55
CA SER A 124 17.88 13.83 -35.53
C SER A 124 16.92 13.57 -36.70
N MET A 125 15.61 13.47 -36.45
CA MET A 125 14.59 13.36 -37.50
C MET A 125 14.49 14.62 -38.36
N LEU A 126 14.62 15.81 -37.76
CA LEU A 126 14.64 17.07 -38.49
C LEU A 126 15.89 17.19 -39.37
N MET A 127 17.06 16.79 -38.87
CA MET A 127 18.29 16.69 -39.68
C MET A 127 18.16 15.67 -40.82
N LEU A 128 17.62 14.48 -40.55
CA LEU A 128 17.45 13.43 -41.56
C LEU A 128 16.38 13.78 -42.60
N GLY A 129 15.32 14.48 -42.18
CA GLY A 129 14.28 15.03 -43.04
C GLY A 129 14.81 16.14 -43.95
N LEU A 130 15.65 17.04 -43.41
CA LEU A 130 16.27 18.13 -44.17
C LEU A 130 17.24 17.55 -45.22
N ILE A 131 18.08 16.58 -44.85
CA ILE A 131 19.01 15.91 -45.77
C ILE A 131 18.24 15.13 -46.85
N GLY A 132 17.28 14.29 -46.48
CA GLY A 132 16.55 13.47 -47.44
C GLY A 132 15.61 14.26 -48.36
N SER A 133 15.09 15.43 -47.93
CA SER A 133 14.26 16.28 -48.79
C SER A 133 15.01 16.85 -50.00
N THR A 134 16.35 17.03 -49.89
CA THR A 134 17.19 17.44 -51.03
C THR A 134 17.39 16.33 -52.07
N LEU A 135 17.24 15.06 -51.68
CA LEU A 135 17.49 13.89 -52.54
C LEU A 135 16.21 13.24 -53.08
N LEU A 136 15.15 13.14 -52.27
CA LEU A 136 13.92 12.39 -52.60
C LEU A 136 12.67 13.28 -52.71
N GLY A 137 12.80 14.59 -52.57
CA GLY A 137 11.68 15.54 -52.70
C GLY A 137 10.71 15.55 -51.51
N PRO A 138 9.57 16.24 -51.63
CA PRO A 138 8.69 16.59 -50.50
C PRO A 138 7.98 15.39 -49.87
N PHE A 139 7.82 14.29 -50.60
CA PHE A 139 7.18 13.06 -50.08
C PHE A 139 8.00 12.36 -49.00
N TRP A 140 9.30 12.63 -48.91
CA TRP A 140 10.17 12.12 -47.84
C TRP A 140 9.73 12.62 -46.45
N LEU A 141 9.25 13.87 -46.35
CA LEU A 141 8.79 14.46 -45.10
C LEU A 141 7.50 13.80 -44.58
N LEU A 142 6.63 13.34 -45.48
CA LEU A 142 5.42 12.58 -45.13
C LEU A 142 5.79 11.20 -44.56
N GLY A 143 6.70 10.48 -45.23
CA GLY A 143 7.19 9.19 -44.73
C GLY A 143 7.90 9.30 -43.39
N LEU A 144 8.73 10.34 -43.22
CA LEU A 144 9.48 10.58 -41.98
C LEU A 144 8.58 11.08 -40.84
N GLY A 145 7.56 11.88 -41.15
CA GLY A 145 6.53 12.29 -40.20
C GLY A 145 5.68 11.10 -39.72
N MET A 146 5.30 10.20 -40.61
CA MET A 146 4.57 8.98 -40.25
C MET A 146 5.44 8.04 -39.40
N LEU A 147 6.73 7.91 -39.74
CA LEU A 147 7.70 7.17 -38.94
C LEU A 147 7.94 7.82 -37.57
N ALA A 148 7.96 9.15 -37.49
CA ALA A 148 8.10 9.90 -36.23
C ALA A 148 6.90 9.68 -35.31
N VAL A 149 5.68 9.70 -35.86
CA VAL A 149 4.47 9.37 -35.12
C VAL A 149 4.50 7.91 -34.66
N MET A 150 4.87 6.98 -35.54
CA MET A 150 4.96 5.55 -35.22
C MET A 150 6.03 5.26 -34.14
N ILE A 151 7.18 5.93 -34.19
CA ILE A 151 8.22 5.81 -33.16
C ILE A 151 7.75 6.48 -31.87
N THR A 152 7.21 7.69 -31.90
CA THR A 152 6.79 8.42 -30.68
C THR A 152 5.64 7.73 -29.95
N PHE A 153 4.70 7.12 -30.69
CA PHE A 153 3.59 6.35 -30.10
C PHE A 153 3.95 4.88 -29.83
N GLY A 154 4.79 4.24 -30.65
CA GLY A 154 5.17 2.84 -30.51
C GLY A 154 6.37 2.59 -29.56
N SER A 155 7.31 3.53 -29.45
CA SER A 155 8.50 3.38 -28.59
C SER A 155 8.20 3.56 -27.11
N ARG A 156 7.02 4.11 -26.76
CA ARG A 156 6.59 4.25 -25.36
C ARG A 156 6.24 2.91 -24.70
N SER A 157 6.09 1.82 -25.47
CA SER A 157 5.51 0.56 -24.95
C SER A 157 6.32 -0.71 -25.17
N LEU A 158 7.48 -0.70 -25.87
CA LEU A 158 8.14 -1.97 -26.29
C LEU A 158 9.66 -2.06 -26.04
N ALA A 159 10.39 -0.94 -26.04
CA ALA A 159 11.85 -0.97 -25.93
C ALA A 159 12.43 -1.13 -24.49
N PRO A 160 11.81 -0.60 -23.42
CA PRO A 160 12.36 -0.74 -22.07
C PRO A 160 12.20 -2.16 -21.49
N ASP A 161 11.11 -2.86 -21.82
CA ASP A 161 10.73 -4.10 -21.13
C ASP A 161 11.58 -5.31 -21.56
N ILE A 162 11.92 -5.46 -22.86
CA ILE A 162 12.79 -6.55 -23.34
C ILE A 162 14.20 -6.46 -22.73
N ARG A 163 14.71 -5.24 -22.52
CA ARG A 163 16.02 -5.03 -21.89
C ARG A 163 15.97 -5.39 -20.41
N ARG A 164 14.92 -4.97 -19.69
CA ARG A 164 14.72 -5.33 -18.27
C ARG A 164 14.59 -6.83 -18.06
N VAL A 165 13.82 -7.54 -18.89
CA VAL A 165 13.69 -9.00 -18.82
C VAL A 165 15.03 -9.69 -19.03
N ARG A 166 15.82 -9.26 -20.02
CA ARG A 166 17.15 -9.84 -20.30
C ARG A 166 18.18 -9.51 -19.22
N GLU A 167 18.10 -8.32 -18.60
CA GLU A 167 18.95 -7.93 -17.47
C GLU A 167 18.58 -8.73 -16.20
N LEU A 168 17.29 -9.02 -16.00
CA LEU A 168 16.82 -9.90 -14.94
C LEU A 168 17.35 -11.33 -15.14
N GLU A 169 17.21 -11.92 -16.32
CA GLU A 169 17.82 -13.23 -16.61
C GLU A 169 19.32 -13.26 -16.30
N ARG A 170 20.03 -12.16 -16.58
CA ARG A 170 21.47 -12.02 -16.31
C ARG A 170 21.79 -11.89 -14.82
N ASN A 171 20.87 -11.35 -14.02
CA ASN A 171 20.99 -11.14 -12.58
C ASN A 171 20.17 -12.17 -11.77
N ARG A 172 20.04 -13.42 -12.25
CA ARG A 172 19.31 -14.53 -11.56
C ARG A 172 19.77 -14.77 -10.13
N ASP A 173 21.02 -14.42 -9.82
CA ASP A 173 21.57 -14.49 -8.47
C ASP A 173 20.99 -13.46 -7.49
N ARG A 174 20.36 -12.37 -7.98
CA ARG A 174 19.84 -11.24 -7.19
C ARG A 174 18.33 -11.21 -7.02
N TYR A 175 17.62 -12.25 -7.46
CA TYR A 175 16.20 -12.45 -7.15
C TYR A 175 15.93 -13.93 -6.86
N ARG A 176 14.91 -14.20 -6.03
CA ARG A 176 14.47 -15.54 -5.66
C ARG A 176 13.00 -15.72 -5.95
N THR A 177 12.66 -16.77 -6.69
CA THR A 177 11.29 -17.17 -6.99
C THR A 177 10.90 -18.40 -6.16
N LEU A 178 9.62 -18.77 -6.19
CA LEU A 178 9.10 -19.94 -5.47
C LEU A 178 9.88 -21.24 -5.76
N ASP A 179 10.37 -21.40 -6.99
CA ASP A 179 11.17 -22.57 -7.42
C ASP A 179 12.51 -22.71 -6.71
N ASP A 180 13.03 -21.63 -6.11
CA ASP A 180 14.29 -21.66 -5.37
C ASP A 180 14.11 -22.24 -3.95
N PHE A 181 12.87 -22.53 -3.54
CA PHE A 181 12.51 -22.98 -2.20
C PHE A 181 11.78 -24.33 -2.23
N ASP A 182 12.14 -25.21 -1.29
CA ASP A 182 11.33 -26.38 -0.97
C ASP A 182 10.15 -26.01 -0.04
N ALA A 183 9.29 -26.98 0.30
CA ALA A 183 8.06 -26.72 1.05
C ALA A 183 8.31 -26.06 2.42
N GLU A 184 9.34 -26.51 3.14
CA GLU A 184 9.72 -25.93 4.43
C GLU A 184 10.32 -24.53 4.27
N GLY A 185 11.20 -24.31 3.27
CA GLY A 185 11.70 -22.98 2.95
C GLY A 185 10.58 -22.00 2.60
N ARG A 186 9.56 -22.44 1.85
CA ARG A 186 8.38 -21.62 1.52
C ARG A 186 7.58 -21.24 2.76
N ALA A 187 7.34 -22.18 3.68
CA ALA A 187 6.62 -21.92 4.91
C ALA A 187 7.35 -20.93 5.83
N MET A 188 8.67 -21.07 5.97
CA MET A 188 9.49 -20.13 6.75
C MET A 188 9.51 -18.73 6.12
N LEU A 189 9.62 -18.64 4.80
CA LEU A 189 9.59 -17.35 4.10
C LEU A 189 8.22 -16.66 4.25
N ALA A 190 7.13 -17.40 4.16
CA ALA A 190 5.78 -16.85 4.33
C ALA A 190 5.58 -16.27 5.75
N ARG A 191 6.07 -16.96 6.79
CA ARG A 191 6.06 -16.45 8.17
C ARG A 191 6.85 -15.13 8.30
N ALA A 192 8.06 -15.09 7.75
CA ALA A 192 8.89 -13.89 7.75
C ALA A 192 8.19 -12.71 7.05
N GLN A 193 7.63 -12.95 5.86
CA GLN A 193 6.93 -11.95 5.08
C GLN A 193 5.69 -11.42 5.81
N ALA A 194 4.90 -12.29 6.43
CA ALA A 194 3.74 -11.90 7.22
C ALA A 194 4.12 -11.00 8.42
N ALA A 195 5.23 -11.32 9.10
CA ALA A 195 5.74 -10.49 10.19
C ALA A 195 6.22 -9.11 9.69
N LEU A 196 6.98 -9.08 8.60
CA LEU A 196 7.48 -7.84 8.00
C LEU A 196 6.34 -6.96 7.46
N ASP A 197 5.34 -7.55 6.81
CA ASP A 197 4.17 -6.82 6.31
C ASP A 197 3.34 -6.25 7.46
N ALA A 198 3.17 -6.99 8.56
CA ALA A 198 2.48 -6.48 9.74
C ALA A 198 3.16 -5.24 10.34
N VAL A 199 4.51 -5.20 10.34
CA VAL A 199 5.25 -4.00 10.75
C VAL A 199 5.08 -2.87 9.74
N ARG A 200 5.26 -3.15 8.44
CA ARG A 200 5.22 -2.12 7.40
C ARG A 200 3.85 -1.44 7.34
N ASP A 201 2.79 -2.24 7.38
CA ASP A 201 1.42 -1.80 7.16
C ASP A 201 0.79 -1.23 8.46
N SER A 202 1.50 -1.34 9.60
CA SER A 202 1.09 -0.76 10.89
C SER A 202 0.88 0.75 10.80
N ARG A 203 -0.03 1.25 11.64
CA ARG A 203 -0.36 2.68 11.67
C ARG A 203 0.79 3.49 12.27
N VAL A 204 1.41 3.01 13.33
CA VAL A 204 2.59 3.61 13.95
C VAL A 204 3.76 3.75 12.98
N ASN A 205 3.97 2.81 12.06
CA ASN A 205 5.01 2.91 11.04
C ASN A 205 4.64 3.94 9.95
N ARG A 206 3.40 3.90 9.45
CA ARG A 206 2.94 4.83 8.40
C ARG A 206 2.89 6.28 8.86
N GLU A 207 2.59 6.51 10.14
CA GLU A 207 2.56 7.85 10.73
C GLU A 207 3.94 8.34 11.20
N GLY A 208 5.00 7.54 11.01
CA GLY A 208 6.37 7.90 11.38
C GLY A 208 6.62 7.97 12.89
N LEU A 209 5.79 7.29 13.69
CA LEU A 209 6.00 7.15 15.14
C LEU A 209 7.09 6.12 15.47
N LEU A 210 7.32 5.18 14.57
CA LEU A 210 8.55 4.39 14.49
C LEU A 210 9.55 5.07 13.54
N ASP A 211 10.82 4.68 13.61
CA ASP A 211 11.83 5.11 12.63
C ASP A 211 11.50 4.50 11.26
N SER A 212 10.58 5.13 10.55
CA SER A 212 10.03 4.66 9.28
C SER A 212 11.06 4.71 8.17
N ALA A 213 12.05 5.61 8.27
CA ALA A 213 13.17 5.70 7.34
C ALA A 213 14.11 4.49 7.51
N ASP A 214 14.46 4.13 8.75
CA ASP A 214 15.25 2.94 9.02
C ASP A 214 14.48 1.67 8.64
N ASN A 215 13.21 1.55 9.02
CA ASN A 215 12.35 0.42 8.66
C ASN A 215 12.23 0.25 7.13
N ALA A 216 12.12 1.33 6.36
CA ALA A 216 12.03 1.27 4.90
C ALA A 216 13.29 0.66 4.25
N VAL A 217 14.44 0.78 4.90
CA VAL A 217 15.72 0.24 4.39
C VAL A 217 16.02 -1.14 4.98
N MET A 218 15.81 -1.31 6.29
CA MET A 218 16.17 -2.53 7.00
C MET A 218 15.21 -3.68 6.72
N LEU A 219 13.89 -3.46 6.69
CA LEU A 219 12.93 -4.56 6.52
C LEU A 219 13.10 -5.29 5.17
N PRO A 220 13.23 -4.61 4.02
CA PRO A 220 13.49 -5.30 2.74
C PRO A 220 14.85 -6.02 2.74
N ARG A 221 15.85 -5.46 3.41
CA ARG A 221 17.17 -6.10 3.54
C ARG A 221 17.09 -7.38 4.36
N GLN A 222 16.36 -7.38 5.48
CA GLN A 222 16.14 -8.57 6.29
C GLN A 222 15.40 -9.66 5.50
N GLU A 223 14.37 -9.28 4.74
CA GLU A 223 13.63 -10.20 3.87
C GLU A 223 14.57 -10.90 2.87
N TRP A 224 15.40 -10.12 2.17
CA TRP A 224 16.36 -10.63 1.19
C TRP A 224 17.43 -11.54 1.79
N GLU A 225 17.99 -11.18 2.95
CA GLU A 225 18.99 -12.01 3.63
C GLU A 225 18.40 -13.34 4.10
N ILE A 226 17.17 -13.35 4.61
CA ILE A 226 16.46 -14.58 4.99
C ILE A 226 16.19 -15.45 3.76
N ALA A 227 15.65 -14.86 2.69
CA ALA A 227 15.35 -15.56 1.45
C ALA A 227 16.59 -16.22 0.84
N GLN A 228 17.75 -15.55 0.85
CA GLN A 228 19.00 -16.14 0.35
C GLN A 228 19.45 -17.36 1.15
N VAL A 229 19.33 -17.31 2.48
CA VAL A 229 19.73 -18.43 3.33
C VAL A 229 18.77 -19.60 3.15
N LEU A 230 17.45 -19.34 3.12
CA LEU A 230 16.44 -20.36 2.88
C LEU A 230 16.63 -21.05 1.52
N ALA A 231 16.83 -20.30 0.43
CA ALA A 231 17.10 -20.88 -0.88
C ALA A 231 18.37 -21.76 -0.89
N ARG A 232 19.42 -21.34 -0.17
CA ARG A 232 20.64 -22.15 -0.02
C ARG A 232 20.36 -23.44 0.75
N GLN A 233 19.56 -23.37 1.81
CA GLN A 233 19.18 -24.55 2.60
C GLN A 233 18.33 -25.52 1.77
N SER A 234 17.35 -25.03 1.02
CA SER A 234 16.51 -25.84 0.12
C SER A 234 17.36 -26.55 -0.93
N LYS A 235 18.32 -25.84 -1.55
CA LYS A 235 19.30 -26.46 -2.47
C LYS A 235 20.13 -27.55 -1.80
N LEU A 236 20.70 -27.28 -0.63
CA LEU A 236 21.51 -28.27 0.10
C LEU A 236 20.70 -29.51 0.50
N ARG A 237 19.42 -29.35 0.86
CA ARG A 237 18.53 -30.49 1.14
C ARG A 237 18.28 -31.31 -0.13
N ALA A 238 18.02 -30.66 -1.25
CA ALA A 238 17.86 -31.35 -2.54
C ALA A 238 19.13 -32.10 -2.95
N ASP A 239 20.31 -31.47 -2.81
CA ASP A 239 21.61 -32.10 -3.09
C ASP A 239 21.84 -33.33 -2.19
N HIS A 240 21.57 -33.21 -0.87
CA HIS A 240 21.67 -34.34 0.06
C HIS A 240 20.70 -35.47 -0.27
N ALA A 241 19.47 -35.16 -0.67
CA ALA A 241 18.48 -36.15 -1.07
C ALA A 241 18.92 -36.90 -2.35
N ALA A 242 19.48 -36.19 -3.33
CA ALA A 242 20.03 -36.80 -4.53
C ALA A 242 21.24 -37.71 -4.23
N MET A 243 22.15 -37.27 -3.36
CA MET A 243 23.31 -38.07 -2.94
C MET A 243 22.91 -39.33 -2.17
N ALA A 244 21.89 -39.26 -1.31
CA ALA A 244 21.36 -40.41 -0.59
C ALA A 244 20.62 -41.40 -1.51
N GLY A 245 19.92 -40.90 -2.53
CA GLY A 245 19.18 -41.73 -3.49
C GLY A 245 20.04 -42.45 -4.53
N ALA A 246 21.22 -41.92 -4.86
CA ALA A 246 22.07 -42.43 -5.95
C ALA A 246 22.76 -43.77 -5.64
N ALA A 247 22.98 -44.10 -4.36
CA ALA A 247 23.30 -45.45 -3.90
C ALA A 247 23.20 -45.51 -2.38
N ALA A 248 22.28 -46.33 -1.86
CA ALA A 248 22.05 -46.53 -0.43
C ALA A 248 23.19 -47.34 0.24
N PHE A 249 24.42 -46.83 0.14
CA PHE A 249 25.56 -47.36 0.87
C PHE A 249 25.57 -46.73 2.29
N PRO A 250 25.62 -47.54 3.36
CA PRO A 250 25.62 -47.03 4.73
C PRO A 250 26.80 -46.10 5.02
N GLU A 251 27.91 -46.23 4.28
CA GLU A 251 29.08 -45.35 4.37
C GLU A 251 28.78 -43.92 3.87
N VAL A 252 27.99 -43.78 2.81
CA VAL A 252 27.57 -42.47 2.27
C VAL A 252 26.61 -41.79 3.25
N GLU A 253 25.68 -42.55 3.81
CA GLU A 253 24.74 -42.06 4.82
C GLU A 253 25.49 -41.60 6.10
N ALA A 254 26.49 -42.37 6.54
CA ALA A 254 27.34 -42.00 7.68
C ALA A 254 28.14 -40.72 7.41
N ALA A 255 28.59 -40.50 6.17
CA ALA A 255 29.32 -39.30 5.75
C ALA A 255 28.41 -38.07 5.59
N LEU A 256 27.14 -38.24 5.20
CA LEU A 256 26.17 -37.15 5.08
C LEU A 256 25.66 -36.64 6.43
N ARG A 257 25.62 -37.48 7.48
CA ARG A 257 25.09 -37.11 8.80
C ARG A 257 25.69 -35.82 9.38
N PRO A 258 27.03 -35.63 9.46
CA PRO A 258 27.59 -34.36 9.94
C PRO A 258 27.23 -33.14 9.09
N LEU A 259 26.94 -33.32 7.79
CA LEU A 259 26.51 -32.24 6.91
C LEU A 259 25.04 -31.87 7.18
N ARG A 260 24.19 -32.86 7.47
CA ARG A 260 22.80 -32.63 7.89
C ARG A 260 22.72 -31.93 9.23
N GLU A 261 23.53 -32.32 10.21
CA GLU A 261 23.61 -31.64 11.52
C GLU A 261 24.00 -30.15 11.36
N LYS A 262 24.98 -29.84 10.50
CA LYS A 262 25.34 -28.43 10.20
C LYS A 262 24.19 -27.67 9.54
N LEU A 263 23.43 -28.33 8.67
CA LEU A 263 22.29 -27.74 7.99
C LEU A 263 21.15 -27.46 8.99
N GLU A 264 20.87 -28.40 9.90
CA GLU A 264 19.88 -28.22 10.97
C GLU A 264 20.23 -27.03 11.87
N LEU A 265 21.49 -26.89 12.28
CA LEU A 265 21.94 -25.72 13.05
C LEU A 265 21.71 -24.40 12.28
N SER A 266 21.90 -24.42 10.96
CA SER A 266 21.61 -23.25 10.12
C SER A 266 20.12 -22.96 10.04
N VAL A 267 19.26 -23.99 9.94
CA VAL A 267 17.80 -23.86 9.92
C VAL A 267 17.32 -23.26 11.25
N GLU A 268 17.75 -23.81 12.38
CA GLU A 268 17.42 -23.30 13.72
C GLU A 268 17.82 -21.84 13.91
N SER A 269 19.00 -21.45 13.39
CA SER A 269 19.44 -20.05 13.46
C SER A 269 18.54 -19.10 12.65
N VAL A 270 18.01 -19.55 11.51
CA VAL A 270 17.09 -18.74 10.69
C VAL A 270 15.71 -18.68 11.34
N ASP A 271 15.22 -19.80 11.86
CA ASP A 271 13.93 -19.84 12.57
C ASP A 271 13.93 -18.89 13.77
N ARG A 272 14.99 -18.88 14.60
CA ARG A 272 15.14 -17.89 15.68
C ARG A 272 15.15 -16.43 15.22
N ARG A 273 15.68 -16.15 14.02
CA ARG A 273 15.63 -14.82 13.41
C ARG A 273 14.20 -14.46 13.00
N ILE A 274 13.46 -15.41 12.43
CA ILE A 274 12.05 -15.23 12.07
C ILE A 274 11.19 -15.01 13.32
N GLU A 275 11.38 -15.79 14.38
CA GLU A 275 10.70 -15.59 15.68
C GLU A 275 10.99 -14.22 16.30
N ALA A 276 12.18 -13.66 16.08
CA ALA A 276 12.50 -12.31 16.51
C ALA A 276 11.70 -11.25 15.71
N LEU A 277 11.53 -11.44 14.40
CA LEU A 277 10.68 -10.60 13.56
C LEU A 277 9.21 -10.70 13.94
N GLU A 278 8.71 -11.90 14.22
CA GLU A 278 7.33 -12.14 14.67
C GLU A 278 7.05 -11.43 16.01
N ARG A 279 7.97 -11.53 16.98
CA ARG A 279 7.87 -10.79 18.25
C ARG A 279 7.93 -9.28 18.06
N TYR A 280 8.73 -8.80 17.12
CA TYR A 280 8.75 -7.37 16.78
C TYR A 280 7.40 -6.93 16.19
N ALA A 281 6.84 -7.69 15.26
CA ALA A 281 5.52 -7.43 14.68
C ALA A 281 4.41 -7.42 15.74
N GLU A 282 4.44 -8.33 16.72
CA GLU A 282 3.49 -8.35 17.83
C GLU A 282 3.57 -7.08 18.69
N ARG A 283 4.79 -6.61 19.01
CA ARG A 283 4.98 -5.35 19.74
C ARG A 283 4.48 -4.14 18.96
N VAL A 284 4.66 -4.14 17.64
CA VAL A 284 4.16 -3.08 16.77
C VAL A 284 2.63 -3.07 16.74
N ARG A 285 1.97 -4.25 16.71
CA ARG A 285 0.50 -4.32 16.84
C ARG A 285 0.00 -3.78 18.18
N ALA A 286 0.67 -4.14 19.28
CA ALA A 286 0.33 -3.59 20.60
C ALA A 286 0.51 -2.06 20.64
N ALA A 287 1.50 -1.52 19.92
CA ALA A 287 1.68 -0.06 19.78
C ALA A 287 0.55 0.58 18.95
N ASP A 288 0.08 -0.07 17.89
CA ASP A 288 -1.10 0.38 17.12
C ASP A 288 -2.36 0.44 17.99
N GLU A 289 -2.60 -0.58 18.82
CA GLU A 289 -3.72 -0.61 19.77
C GLU A 289 -3.63 0.53 20.78
N ALA A 290 -2.44 0.79 21.31
CA ALA A 290 -2.20 1.90 22.24
C ALA A 290 -2.41 3.27 21.58
N LEU A 291 -1.97 3.43 20.32
CA LEU A 291 -2.21 4.65 19.54
C LEU A 291 -3.70 4.88 19.29
N GLU A 292 -4.44 3.82 18.97
CA GLU A 292 -5.89 3.91 18.78
C GLU A 292 -6.61 4.27 20.09
N ALA A 293 -6.23 3.64 21.21
CA ALA A 293 -6.77 3.98 22.52
C ALA A 293 -6.49 5.43 22.91
N HIS A 294 -5.27 5.91 22.65
CA HIS A 294 -4.88 7.30 22.91
C HIS A 294 -5.76 8.29 22.14
N ARG A 295 -5.98 8.07 20.85
CA ARG A 295 -6.85 8.92 20.01
C ARG A 295 -8.29 8.94 20.48
N ARG A 296 -8.83 7.77 20.85
CA ARG A 296 -10.20 7.70 21.41
C ARG A 296 -10.31 8.51 22.70
N LEU A 297 -9.28 8.49 23.55
CA LEU A 297 -9.25 9.31 24.76
C LEU A 297 -9.17 10.81 24.45
N GLU A 298 -8.38 11.22 23.45
CA GLU A 298 -8.34 12.61 22.99
C GLU A 298 -9.70 13.08 22.47
N GLU A 299 -10.41 12.25 21.69
CA GLU A 299 -11.77 12.56 21.22
C GLU A 299 -12.77 12.70 22.37
N ILE A 300 -12.69 11.83 23.39
CA ILE A 300 -13.54 11.92 24.59
C ILE A 300 -13.21 13.19 25.38
N ALA A 301 -11.92 13.48 25.58
CA ALA A 301 -11.47 14.67 26.30
C ALA A 301 -11.90 15.97 25.59
N ALA A 302 -11.86 16.00 24.26
CA ALA A 302 -12.34 17.14 23.48
C ALA A 302 -13.85 17.38 23.69
N LYS A 303 -14.65 16.32 23.76
CA LYS A 303 -16.10 16.41 24.03
C LYS A 303 -16.42 16.75 25.48
N ALA A 304 -15.55 16.42 26.43
CA ALA A 304 -15.77 16.69 27.86
C ALA A 304 -16.01 18.19 28.12
N HIS A 305 -15.40 19.08 27.33
CA HIS A 305 -15.61 20.52 27.46
C HIS A 305 -17.08 20.94 27.23
N GLU A 306 -17.79 20.29 26.29
CA GLU A 306 -19.22 20.55 26.05
C GLU A 306 -20.08 20.15 27.26
N TYR A 307 -19.69 19.07 27.96
CA TYR A 307 -20.36 18.66 29.20
C TYR A 307 -20.07 19.63 30.35
N ASP A 308 -18.84 20.14 30.44
CA ASP A 308 -18.47 21.15 31.44
C ASP A 308 -19.26 22.46 31.21
N GLU A 309 -19.44 22.90 29.97
CA GLU A 309 -20.27 24.06 29.62
C GLU A 309 -21.74 23.82 29.97
N LEU A 310 -22.30 22.64 29.64
CA LEU A 310 -23.67 22.28 29.99
C LEU A 310 -23.92 22.32 31.51
N VAL A 311 -22.97 21.83 32.31
CA VAL A 311 -23.05 21.89 33.78
C VAL A 311 -23.00 23.34 34.26
N ALA A 312 -22.13 24.18 33.67
CA ALA A 312 -22.03 25.59 34.02
C ALA A 312 -23.32 26.37 33.70
N ASP A 313 -23.95 26.11 32.54
CA ASP A 313 -25.23 26.72 32.17
C ASP A 313 -26.37 26.24 33.07
N THR A 314 -26.40 24.95 33.45
CA THR A 314 -27.38 24.43 34.42
C THR A 314 -27.28 25.12 35.77
N VAL A 315 -26.05 25.34 36.28
CA VAL A 315 -25.83 26.09 37.53
C VAL A 315 -26.29 27.54 37.40
N ARG A 316 -26.13 28.17 36.23
CA ARG A 316 -26.65 29.52 35.97
C ARG A 316 -28.18 29.54 36.03
N ASP A 317 -28.84 28.55 35.44
CA ASP A 317 -30.29 28.41 35.45
C ASP A 317 -30.82 28.21 36.87
N ASP A 318 -30.18 27.36 37.67
CA ASP A 318 -30.52 27.17 39.09
C ASP A 318 -30.42 28.48 39.90
N LEU A 319 -29.41 29.32 39.60
CA LEU A 319 -29.25 30.65 40.22
C LEU A 319 -30.27 31.69 39.70
N ALA A 320 -30.88 31.47 38.55
CA ALA A 320 -31.89 32.36 37.98
C ALA A 320 -33.29 32.14 38.60
N ILE A 321 -33.57 30.95 39.13
CA ILE A 321 -34.87 30.60 39.75
C ILE A 321 -35.29 31.62 40.83
N PRO A 322 -34.47 31.97 41.83
CA PRO A 322 -34.85 32.95 42.87
C PRO A 322 -35.07 34.38 42.36
N ALA A 323 -34.52 34.72 41.18
CA ALA A 323 -34.78 36.01 40.55
C ALA A 323 -36.15 36.03 39.87
N ILE A 324 -36.52 34.92 39.21
CA ILE A 324 -37.84 34.74 38.58
C ILE A 324 -38.95 34.72 39.64
N ASP A 325 -38.72 34.05 40.78
CA ASP A 325 -39.68 34.03 41.90
C ASP A 325 -39.98 35.45 42.39
N ARG A 326 -38.94 36.27 42.59
CA ARG A 326 -39.10 37.68 42.99
C ARG A 326 -39.85 38.51 41.96
N LEU A 327 -39.60 38.31 40.66
CA LEU A 327 -40.33 39.00 39.58
C LEU A 327 -41.81 38.58 39.57
N THR A 328 -42.10 37.33 39.90
CA THR A 328 -43.46 36.79 40.01
C THR A 328 -44.20 37.43 41.19
N GLU A 329 -43.59 37.47 42.38
CA GLU A 329 -44.14 38.15 43.56
C GLU A 329 -44.44 39.64 43.29
N GLN A 330 -43.52 40.34 42.61
CA GLN A 330 -43.72 41.74 42.23
C GLN A 330 -44.90 41.93 41.28
N SER A 331 -45.06 41.01 40.32
CA SER A 331 -46.17 41.04 39.36
C SER A 331 -47.51 40.80 40.06
N GLU A 332 -47.57 39.87 41.02
CA GLU A 332 -48.77 39.64 41.83
C GLU A 332 -49.14 40.86 42.68
N ALA A 333 -48.15 41.51 43.30
CA ALA A 333 -48.36 42.75 44.05
C ALA A 333 -48.90 43.89 43.16
N LEU A 334 -48.38 44.02 41.94
CA LEU A 334 -48.86 44.99 40.95
C LEU A 334 -50.31 44.67 40.52
N ILE A 335 -50.62 43.41 40.22
CA ILE A 335 -51.99 42.98 39.88
C ILE A 335 -52.96 43.29 41.02
N GLY A 336 -52.57 43.04 42.27
CA GLY A 336 -53.35 43.40 43.45
C GLY A 336 -53.67 44.90 43.50
N THR A 337 -52.65 45.74 43.32
CA THR A 337 -52.79 47.20 43.33
C THR A 337 -53.68 47.70 42.18
N LEU A 338 -53.54 47.13 40.99
CA LEU A 338 -54.37 47.49 39.83
C LEU A 338 -55.84 47.08 40.04
N ARG A 339 -56.09 45.91 40.64
CA ARG A 339 -57.44 45.48 41.01
C ARG A 339 -58.06 46.40 42.03
N GLU A 340 -57.34 46.78 43.08
CA GLU A 340 -57.79 47.76 44.08
C GLU A 340 -58.18 49.10 43.44
N ARG A 341 -57.35 49.61 42.51
CA ARG A 341 -57.65 50.84 41.79
C ARG A 341 -58.88 50.70 40.89
N LEU A 342 -59.07 49.54 40.26
CA LEU A 342 -60.25 49.24 39.45
C LEU A 342 -61.53 49.17 40.30
N THR A 343 -61.50 48.53 41.47
CA THR A 343 -62.64 48.54 42.39
C THR A 343 -62.93 49.94 42.91
N ALA A 344 -61.91 50.70 43.31
CA ALA A 344 -62.09 52.09 43.75
C ALA A 344 -62.68 52.98 42.65
N ALA A 345 -62.25 52.79 41.39
CA ALA A 345 -62.81 53.50 40.24
C ALA A 345 -64.25 53.07 39.93
N ALA A 346 -64.58 51.79 40.09
CA ALA A 346 -65.94 51.28 39.92
C ALA A 346 -66.90 51.80 41.00
N GLU A 347 -66.48 51.84 42.27
CA GLU A 347 -67.25 52.44 43.37
C GLU A 347 -67.45 53.95 43.18
N ALA A 348 -66.43 54.67 42.71
CA ALA A 348 -66.55 56.08 42.38
C ALA A 348 -67.50 56.34 41.19
N ALA A 349 -67.54 55.41 40.22
CA ALA A 349 -68.48 55.46 39.10
C ALA A 349 -69.94 55.18 39.53
N ASP A 350 -70.16 54.29 40.50
CA ASP A 350 -71.48 53.97 41.05
C ASP A 350 -72.06 55.13 41.90
N GLN A 351 -71.20 56.03 42.39
CA GLN A 351 -71.58 57.24 43.12
C GLN A 351 -71.90 58.45 42.21
N LEU A 352 -71.77 58.32 40.88
CA LEU A 352 -72.17 59.37 39.94
C LEU A 352 -73.69 59.30 39.69
N PRO A 353 -74.45 60.42 39.87
CA PRO A 353 -75.89 60.42 39.67
C PRO A 353 -76.27 60.22 38.19
N PRO A 354 -77.46 59.66 37.87
CA PRO A 354 -77.84 59.42 36.49
C PRO A 354 -77.92 60.73 35.71
N ALA A 355 -77.38 60.72 34.50
CA ALA A 355 -77.45 61.85 33.59
C ALA A 355 -78.91 62.18 33.28
N SER A 356 -79.29 63.43 33.58
CA SER A 356 -80.59 64.06 33.34
C SER A 356 -80.94 64.20 31.87
#